data_AF-A0A3D4QX32-F1
#
_entry.id   AF-A0A3D4QX32-F1
#
_cell.length_a   1.000
_cell.length_b   1.000
_cell.length_c   1.000
_cell.angle_alpha   90.00
_cell.angle_beta   90.00
_cell.angle_gamma   90.00
#
_symmetry.space_group_name_H-M   'P 1'
#
loop_
_entity.id
_entity.type
_entity.pdbx_description
1 polymer ?
#
loop_
_entity_poly.entity_id
_entity_poly.type
_entity_poly.pdbx_seq_one_letter_code
_entity_poly.pdbx_strand_id
1 'polypeptide(L)'
;MEHFRGCAKMNYTGILKRAELYDDHTAPYTNVQAVYNANKGRFPNLYLIVTDAHWDAPGHKPCGNYKVAGKVLSREWNSALGFGWSGNDKPVMGWSDMSGVDNFLCTIPAIAGGIQQDVNNQTSGVKRPCLRTWWGFDGDRNCTIEVTTTNYTLDAIIDRMEALGIVDGMVLDGSGSSQCYDGKTRQTGDGRTICNYLLLWFEGSTKDKAKKDNKVNDAGLKFAYNLTKRTKTDMIILHHVGEGGNWTVDQIHKAHLSKGWAGIAYHYYVRRDGTIWRGRPEYTIGGHTLNYNSTSIGICAEGNFEHEIMTDAQKSALKALLADVRSRYPVKVVGHRELNATVCPGANYPFAEITGIYPQRPSPTNPEDMVKTFQTWLNSRYGSGLVLDGIYGKKTKTAAVKAYQQHLGVKADGVFGPITKAAVRTMGMGSTGTGVYILQGLLYCNGFNANGFDGVFGVGTKSAVMQYQARKGLLADGLAGRNTIEKLMK
;
A
#
# COMPACT_ATOMS: atom_id res chain seq x y z
N MET A 1 -12.79 -12.54 -11.31
CA MET A 1 -12.27 -11.22 -11.77
C MET A 1 -11.76 -11.27 -13.21
N GLU A 2 -12.41 -12.04 -14.10
CA GLU A 2 -12.01 -12.17 -15.50
C GLU A 2 -12.36 -10.94 -16.38
N HIS A 3 -12.95 -9.90 -15.79
CA HIS A 3 -13.56 -8.76 -16.49
C HIS A 3 -12.63 -7.55 -16.70
N PHE A 4 -11.39 -7.59 -16.21
CA PHE A 4 -10.55 -6.39 -16.07
C PHE A 4 -9.40 -6.26 -17.07
N ARG A 5 -9.18 -7.24 -17.98
CA ARG A 5 -8.06 -7.21 -18.94
C ARG A 5 -8.55 -6.83 -20.35
N GLY A 6 -8.05 -5.70 -20.86
CA GLY A 6 -8.19 -5.28 -22.26
C GLY A 6 -9.05 -4.03 -22.46
N CYS A 7 -8.40 -2.87 -22.46
CA CYS A 7 -8.81 -1.54 -23.00
C CYS A 7 -8.46 -0.40 -22.03
N ALA A 8 -8.20 0.78 -22.58
CA ALA A 8 -7.69 1.96 -21.91
C ALA A 8 -8.64 2.50 -20.83
N LYS A 9 -8.54 1.99 -19.59
CA LYS A 9 -9.31 2.47 -18.45
C LYS A 9 -9.02 3.95 -18.19
N MET A 10 -10.05 4.79 -18.16
CA MET A 10 -9.92 6.17 -17.68
C MET A 10 -10.22 6.18 -16.17
N ASN A 11 -9.18 5.94 -15.39
CA ASN A 11 -9.19 6.11 -13.93
C ASN A 11 -8.34 7.34 -13.60
N TYR A 12 -8.93 8.28 -12.89
CA TYR A 12 -8.25 9.45 -12.35
C TYR A 12 -8.36 9.48 -10.84
N THR A 13 -7.22 9.67 -10.17
CA THR A 13 -7.13 9.89 -8.73
C THR A 13 -6.34 11.16 -8.47
N GLY A 14 -6.82 12.00 -7.56
CA GLY A 14 -6.10 13.19 -7.15
C GLY A 14 -6.81 14.01 -6.09
N ILE A 15 -6.20 15.14 -5.73
CA ILE A 15 -6.80 16.10 -4.81
C ILE A 15 -7.83 16.92 -5.57
N LEU A 16 -9.11 16.64 -5.30
CA LEU A 16 -10.21 17.45 -5.82
C LEU A 16 -10.18 18.83 -5.16
N LYS A 17 -10.11 19.87 -5.99
CA LYS A 17 -10.17 21.27 -5.52
C LYS A 17 -11.57 21.84 -5.65
N ARG A 18 -12.34 21.35 -6.61
CA ARG A 18 -13.66 21.89 -6.93
C ARG A 18 -14.50 20.87 -7.68
N ALA A 19 -15.79 20.86 -7.40
CA ALA A 19 -16.82 20.16 -8.17
C ALA A 19 -17.96 21.12 -8.52
N GLU A 20 -18.51 21.00 -9.72
CA GLU A 20 -19.72 21.71 -10.14
C GLU A 20 -20.67 20.76 -10.84
N LEU A 21 -21.97 20.99 -10.62
CA LEU A 21 -23.01 20.43 -11.48
C LEU A 21 -23.37 21.46 -12.54
N TYR A 22 -23.40 21.03 -13.78
CA TYR A 22 -23.80 21.83 -14.93
C TYR A 22 -25.08 21.23 -15.51
N ASP A 23 -26.14 22.02 -15.53
CA ASP A 23 -27.41 21.71 -16.15
C ASP A 23 -27.62 22.68 -17.30
N ASP A 24 -27.68 22.17 -18.53
CA ASP A 24 -27.80 23.03 -19.70
C ASP A 24 -29.25 23.18 -20.14
N HIS A 25 -30.01 22.09 -20.30
CA HIS A 25 -31.33 22.00 -20.97
C HIS A 25 -31.54 22.88 -22.23
N THR A 26 -30.52 23.56 -22.74
CA THR A 26 -30.53 24.48 -23.88
C THR A 26 -29.52 24.00 -24.91
N ALA A 27 -29.91 24.01 -26.19
CA ALA A 27 -28.98 23.71 -27.26
C ALA A 27 -27.95 24.87 -27.37
N PRO A 28 -26.64 24.62 -27.60
CA PRO A 28 -26.03 23.37 -28.03
C PRO A 28 -24.80 22.96 -27.18
N TYR A 29 -24.97 22.15 -26.14
CA TYR A 29 -23.87 21.30 -25.67
C TYR A 29 -24.30 19.84 -25.57
N THR A 30 -23.92 19.12 -26.63
CA THR A 30 -24.38 17.79 -27.07
C THR A 30 -23.38 16.67 -26.80
N ASN A 31 -22.59 16.76 -25.73
CA ASN A 31 -21.77 15.70 -25.11
C ASN A 31 -20.72 16.30 -24.17
N VAL A 32 -20.12 15.45 -23.33
CA VAL A 32 -19.03 15.77 -22.38
C VAL A 32 -17.85 16.56 -22.96
N GLN A 33 -17.51 16.39 -24.25
CA GLN A 33 -16.39 17.10 -24.86
C GLN A 33 -16.71 18.58 -25.12
N ALA A 34 -17.96 18.87 -25.49
CA ALA A 34 -18.40 20.22 -25.76
C ALA A 34 -18.44 21.04 -24.44
N VAL A 35 -18.98 20.44 -23.38
CA VAL A 35 -18.97 21.01 -22.02
C VAL A 35 -17.55 21.23 -21.50
N TYR A 36 -16.65 20.27 -21.68
CA TYR A 36 -15.23 20.44 -21.35
C TYR A 36 -14.62 21.63 -22.09
N ASN A 37 -14.82 21.73 -23.40
CA ASN A 37 -14.23 22.81 -24.20
C ASN A 37 -14.72 24.19 -23.78
N ALA A 38 -16.00 24.32 -23.40
CA ALA A 38 -16.56 25.55 -22.86
C ALA A 38 -16.00 25.93 -21.48
N ASN A 39 -15.60 24.95 -20.66
CA ASN A 39 -15.26 25.17 -19.26
C ASN A 39 -13.76 25.05 -18.91
N LYS A 40 -12.93 24.43 -19.76
CA LYS A 40 -11.50 24.14 -19.47
C LYS A 40 -10.66 25.38 -19.12
N GLY A 41 -11.05 26.56 -19.62
CA GLY A 41 -10.35 27.82 -19.35
C GLY A 41 -10.73 28.51 -18.04
N ARG A 42 -11.79 28.06 -17.35
CA ARG A 42 -12.31 28.74 -16.14
C ARG A 42 -11.33 28.70 -14.97
N PHE A 43 -10.53 27.63 -14.88
CA PHE A 43 -9.53 27.44 -13.82
C PHE A 43 -8.22 26.92 -14.43
N PRO A 44 -7.37 27.80 -14.97
CA PRO A 44 -6.22 27.41 -15.80
C PRO A 44 -5.15 26.58 -15.08
N ASN A 45 -5.09 26.65 -13.74
CA ASN A 45 -4.15 25.89 -12.91
C ASN A 45 -4.68 24.51 -12.49
N LEU A 46 -5.93 24.19 -12.86
CA LEU A 46 -6.58 22.94 -12.49
C LEU A 46 -6.86 22.09 -13.73
N TYR A 47 -6.77 20.78 -13.56
CA TYR A 47 -7.12 19.81 -14.56
C TYR A 47 -8.61 19.48 -14.48
N LEU A 48 -9.34 19.70 -15.56
CA LEU A 48 -10.77 19.43 -15.66
C LEU A 48 -11.03 17.99 -16.13
N ILE A 49 -11.99 17.33 -15.50
CA ILE A 49 -12.67 16.14 -16.01
C ILE A 49 -14.16 16.46 -16.09
N VAL A 50 -14.78 16.15 -17.23
CA VAL A 50 -16.23 16.26 -17.40
C VAL A 50 -16.81 14.87 -17.60
N THR A 51 -17.79 14.52 -16.80
CA THR A 51 -18.56 13.28 -16.92
C THR A 51 -20.05 13.57 -16.88
N ASP A 52 -20.87 12.61 -17.27
CA ASP A 52 -22.29 12.69 -17.02
C ASP A 52 -22.59 12.68 -15.52
N ALA A 53 -23.48 13.57 -15.08
CA ALA A 53 -23.94 13.54 -13.69
C ALA A 53 -25.12 12.57 -13.55
N HIS A 54 -26.08 12.67 -14.48
CA HIS A 54 -27.35 11.98 -14.40
C HIS A 54 -28.02 11.87 -15.79
N TRP A 55 -28.83 10.82 -16.01
CA TRP A 55 -29.66 10.69 -17.20
C TRP A 55 -31.00 11.38 -17.01
N ASP A 56 -31.13 12.57 -17.60
CA ASP A 56 -32.38 13.33 -17.63
C ASP A 56 -32.68 13.74 -19.07
N ALA A 57 -33.40 12.87 -19.78
CA ALA A 57 -33.85 13.09 -21.14
C ALA A 57 -35.34 13.49 -21.16
N PRO A 58 -35.75 14.44 -22.03
CA PRO A 58 -37.15 14.83 -22.14
C PRO A 58 -38.10 13.63 -22.32
N GLY A 59 -39.11 13.52 -21.45
CA GLY A 59 -40.11 12.45 -21.49
C GLY A 59 -39.77 11.17 -20.72
N HIS A 60 -38.62 11.11 -20.04
CA HIS A 60 -38.24 9.98 -19.18
C HIS A 60 -38.43 10.30 -17.69
N LYS A 61 -38.61 9.27 -16.86
CA LYS A 61 -38.63 9.42 -15.41
C LYS A 61 -37.20 9.73 -14.94
N PRO A 62 -36.98 10.81 -14.17
CA PRO A 62 -35.65 11.10 -13.65
C PRO A 62 -35.25 10.01 -12.63
N CYS A 63 -33.95 9.73 -12.50
CA CYS A 63 -33.41 8.76 -11.57
C CYS A 63 -32.65 9.43 -10.42
N GLY A 64 -33.04 9.12 -9.20
CA GLY A 64 -32.42 9.65 -7.99
C GLY A 64 -32.66 11.15 -7.76
N ASN A 65 -31.84 11.73 -6.88
CA ASN A 65 -31.98 13.11 -6.41
C ASN A 65 -30.94 14.01 -7.07
N TYR A 66 -31.40 15.12 -7.64
CA TYR A 66 -30.51 16.05 -8.34
C TYR A 66 -30.93 17.51 -8.12
N LYS A 67 -29.99 18.32 -7.63
CA LYS A 67 -30.15 19.76 -7.40
C LYS A 67 -28.91 20.48 -7.89
N VAL A 68 -29.12 21.52 -8.67
CA VAL A 68 -28.06 22.30 -9.31
C VAL A 68 -28.28 23.76 -8.96
N ALA A 69 -27.27 24.39 -8.38
CA ALA A 69 -27.29 25.82 -8.02
C ALA A 69 -28.59 26.25 -7.30
N GLY A 70 -29.05 25.47 -6.32
CA GLY A 70 -30.26 25.77 -5.54
C GLY A 70 -31.55 25.20 -6.14
N LYS A 71 -31.59 24.91 -7.45
CA LYS A 71 -32.79 24.40 -8.14
C LYS A 71 -32.84 22.88 -8.06
N VAL A 72 -33.91 22.35 -7.49
CA VAL A 72 -34.19 20.91 -7.49
C VAL A 72 -34.70 20.51 -8.88
N LEU A 73 -34.01 19.57 -9.52
CA LEU A 73 -34.36 19.03 -10.84
C LEU A 73 -35.05 17.68 -10.73
N SER A 74 -34.63 16.84 -9.77
CA SER A 74 -35.27 15.53 -9.51
C SER A 74 -35.32 15.21 -8.03
N ARG A 75 -36.39 14.51 -7.61
CA ARG A 75 -36.54 13.92 -6.28
C ARG A 75 -37.13 12.51 -6.34
N GLU A 76 -36.48 11.58 -5.67
CA GLU A 76 -36.99 10.27 -5.29
C GLU A 76 -37.11 10.20 -3.76
N TRP A 77 -38.33 9.94 -3.25
CA TRP A 77 -38.68 10.13 -1.84
C TRP A 77 -38.09 9.16 -0.82
N ASN A 78 -37.27 8.22 -1.28
CA ASN A 78 -36.72 7.15 -0.47
C ASN A 78 -35.35 7.60 0.06
N SER A 79 -35.34 8.58 0.98
CA SER A 79 -34.18 9.06 1.77
C SER A 79 -32.80 8.75 1.17
N ALA A 80 -32.45 9.40 0.06
CA ALA A 80 -31.29 8.99 -0.74
C ALA A 80 -30.01 9.63 -0.20
N LEU A 81 -29.08 8.78 0.24
CA LEU A 81 -27.72 9.11 0.66
C LEU A 81 -26.88 9.51 -0.57
N GLY A 82 -26.27 10.69 -0.58
CA GLY A 82 -25.51 11.16 -1.74
C GLY A 82 -24.53 12.29 -1.42
N PHE A 83 -23.94 12.87 -2.46
CA PHE A 83 -22.98 13.96 -2.31
C PHE A 83 -23.65 15.33 -2.40
N GLY A 84 -23.49 16.14 -1.35
CA GLY A 84 -23.98 17.52 -1.27
C GLY A 84 -22.87 18.54 -1.03
N TRP A 85 -22.98 19.74 -1.61
CA TRP A 85 -22.07 20.87 -1.40
C TRP A 85 -22.67 22.21 -1.84
N SER A 86 -22.13 23.32 -1.33
CA SER A 86 -22.52 24.68 -1.72
C SER A 86 -21.37 25.43 -2.37
N GLY A 87 -21.68 26.28 -3.35
CA GLY A 87 -20.70 27.08 -4.08
C GLY A 87 -19.46 26.29 -4.53
N ASN A 88 -18.33 26.57 -3.87
CA ASN A 88 -17.01 26.03 -4.20
C ASN A 88 -16.56 24.92 -3.24
N ASP A 89 -17.41 24.54 -2.29
CA ASP A 89 -17.07 23.55 -1.28
C ASP A 89 -16.87 22.17 -1.89
N LYS A 90 -16.19 21.32 -1.13
CA LYS A 90 -15.99 19.94 -1.52
C LYS A 90 -17.27 19.14 -1.29
N PRO A 91 -17.62 18.24 -2.21
CA PRO A 91 -18.68 17.26 -2.02
C PRO A 91 -18.47 16.46 -0.74
N VAL A 92 -19.52 16.33 0.07
CA VAL A 92 -19.53 15.51 1.29
C VAL A 92 -20.66 14.50 1.18
N MET A 93 -20.39 13.23 1.52
CA MET A 93 -21.40 12.19 1.60
C MET A 93 -22.33 12.49 2.79
N GLY A 94 -23.63 12.55 2.54
CA GLY A 94 -24.59 12.88 3.58
C GLY A 94 -26.01 12.44 3.26
N TRP A 95 -26.77 12.21 4.33
CA TRP A 95 -28.21 12.03 4.26
C TRP A 95 -28.84 13.39 3.99
N SER A 96 -29.61 13.56 2.92
CA SER A 96 -30.30 14.83 2.75
C SER A 96 -31.66 14.73 2.08
N ASP A 97 -32.53 15.62 2.53
CA ASP A 97 -33.68 16.20 1.82
C ASP A 97 -33.23 17.30 0.83
N MET A 98 -31.93 17.42 0.57
CA MET A 98 -31.24 18.42 -0.26
C MET A 98 -31.31 19.85 0.31
N SER A 99 -31.69 20.00 1.58
CA SER A 99 -31.64 21.27 2.29
C SER A 99 -30.20 21.65 2.62
N GLY A 100 -29.94 22.96 2.74
CA GLY A 100 -28.63 23.49 3.16
C GLY A 100 -27.49 23.42 2.13
N VAL A 101 -27.70 22.79 0.96
CA VAL A 101 -26.68 22.70 -0.11
C VAL A 101 -27.15 23.30 -1.43
N ASP A 102 -26.25 23.86 -2.23
CA ASP A 102 -26.58 24.37 -3.57
C ASP A 102 -26.64 23.24 -4.60
N ASN A 103 -25.75 22.27 -4.47
CA ASN A 103 -25.59 21.14 -5.37
C ASN A 103 -25.79 19.84 -4.58
N PHE A 104 -26.59 18.94 -5.15
CA PHE A 104 -26.76 17.60 -4.60
C PHE A 104 -26.92 16.60 -5.73
N LEU A 105 -26.20 15.49 -5.65
CA LEU A 105 -26.29 14.38 -6.59
C LEU A 105 -26.36 13.07 -5.81
N CYS A 106 -27.41 12.29 -6.09
CA CYS A 106 -27.56 10.92 -5.63
C CYS A 106 -28.21 10.07 -6.71
N THR A 107 -27.46 9.12 -7.27
CA THR A 107 -27.99 8.03 -8.10
C THR A 107 -27.96 6.72 -7.35
N ILE A 108 -26.80 6.07 -7.23
CA ILE A 108 -26.66 4.81 -6.50
C ILE A 108 -25.50 4.94 -5.50
N PRO A 109 -25.78 5.25 -4.22
CA PRO A 109 -24.75 5.21 -3.19
C PRO A 109 -24.26 3.77 -3.05
N ALA A 110 -22.95 3.57 -3.16
CA ALA A 110 -22.32 2.26 -3.16
C ALA A 110 -21.61 1.99 -1.83
N ILE A 111 -20.89 2.99 -1.31
CA ILE A 111 -20.18 2.94 -0.04
C ILE A 111 -20.36 4.28 0.67
N ALA A 112 -20.63 4.27 1.97
CA ALA A 112 -20.65 5.47 2.80
C ALA A 112 -20.01 5.20 4.15
N GLY A 113 -19.06 6.03 4.56
CA GLY A 113 -18.27 5.81 5.78
C GLY A 113 -17.56 4.45 5.83
N GLY A 114 -17.21 3.88 4.67
CA GLY A 114 -16.62 2.55 4.53
C GLY A 114 -17.63 1.39 4.60
N ILE A 115 -18.94 1.68 4.66
CA ILE A 115 -20.01 0.69 4.73
C ILE A 115 -20.66 0.56 3.35
N GLN A 116 -20.64 -0.65 2.79
CA GLN A 116 -21.36 -0.99 1.56
C GLN A 116 -22.87 -0.78 1.76
N GLN A 117 -23.48 -0.06 0.82
CA GLN A 117 -24.92 0.19 0.79
C GLN A 117 -25.66 -0.91 0.03
N ASP A 118 -26.93 -1.13 0.38
CA ASP A 118 -27.75 -2.14 -0.31
C ASP A 118 -28.16 -1.66 -1.71
N VAL A 119 -27.62 -2.32 -2.73
CA VAL A 119 -27.93 -2.06 -4.15
C VAL A 119 -28.85 -3.13 -4.76
N ASN A 120 -29.38 -4.07 -3.97
CA ASN A 120 -30.15 -5.21 -4.51
C ASN A 120 -31.54 -4.81 -5.02
N ASN A 121 -32.11 -3.75 -4.46
CA ASN A 121 -33.44 -3.23 -4.81
C ASN A 121 -33.48 -2.51 -6.17
N GLN A 122 -32.36 -2.49 -6.90
CA GLN A 122 -32.28 -1.93 -8.24
C GLN A 122 -32.96 -2.83 -9.29
N THR A 123 -33.43 -2.23 -10.38
CA THR A 123 -34.10 -2.94 -11.49
C THR A 123 -33.13 -3.83 -12.27
N SER A 124 -33.64 -4.80 -13.03
CA SER A 124 -32.80 -5.70 -13.85
C SER A 124 -31.94 -4.95 -14.87
N GLY A 125 -32.46 -3.87 -15.45
CA GLY A 125 -31.73 -2.99 -16.36
C GLY A 125 -30.54 -2.30 -15.70
N VAL A 126 -30.63 -2.03 -14.40
CA VAL A 126 -29.55 -1.42 -13.60
C VAL A 126 -28.57 -2.46 -13.08
N LYS A 127 -29.02 -3.69 -12.79
CA LYS A 127 -28.15 -4.77 -12.27
C LYS A 127 -27.29 -5.45 -13.34
N ARG A 128 -27.66 -5.33 -14.62
CA ARG A 128 -26.92 -5.96 -15.73
C ARG A 128 -25.48 -5.44 -15.86
N PRO A 129 -24.55 -6.24 -16.38
CA PRO A 129 -23.24 -5.76 -16.79
C PRO A 129 -23.37 -4.69 -17.89
N CYS A 130 -22.86 -3.48 -17.65
CA CYS A 130 -22.78 -2.39 -18.63
C CYS A 130 -21.64 -1.43 -18.29
N LEU A 131 -21.30 -0.48 -19.17
CA LEU A 131 -20.32 0.57 -18.85
C LEU A 131 -20.81 1.40 -17.66
N ARG A 132 -19.90 1.88 -16.82
CA ARG A 132 -20.22 2.57 -15.57
C ARG A 132 -19.34 3.81 -15.41
N THR A 133 -19.92 4.87 -14.90
CA THR A 133 -19.19 5.97 -14.27
C THR A 133 -19.42 5.86 -12.78
N TRP A 134 -18.34 5.92 -12.00
CA TRP A 134 -18.43 6.07 -10.57
C TRP A 134 -17.38 7.03 -10.05
N TRP A 135 -17.67 7.62 -8.90
CA TRP A 135 -16.80 8.58 -8.25
C TRP A 135 -16.91 8.47 -6.73
N GLY A 136 -15.80 8.70 -6.04
CA GLY A 136 -15.74 8.64 -4.58
C GLY A 136 -14.44 9.17 -3.97
N PHE A 137 -14.36 9.10 -2.65
CA PHE A 137 -13.25 9.56 -1.82
C PHE A 137 -12.69 8.43 -0.96
N ASP A 138 -11.37 8.39 -0.79
CA ASP A 138 -10.70 7.56 0.20
C ASP A 138 -10.62 8.23 1.58
N GLY A 139 -10.09 7.52 2.58
CA GLY A 139 -9.93 8.04 3.95
C GLY A 139 -9.00 9.26 4.08
N ASP A 140 -8.13 9.49 3.09
CA ASP A 140 -7.24 10.65 3.01
C ASP A 140 -7.88 11.82 2.24
N ARG A 141 -9.13 11.66 1.79
CA ARG A 141 -9.89 12.58 0.95
C ARG A 141 -9.31 12.79 -0.45
N ASN A 142 -8.53 11.84 -0.97
CA ASN A 142 -8.25 11.80 -2.39
C ASN A 142 -9.51 11.34 -3.12
N CYS A 143 -9.82 12.06 -4.20
CA CYS A 143 -10.96 11.78 -5.03
C CYS A 143 -10.52 10.85 -6.16
N THR A 144 -11.29 9.79 -6.39
CA THR A 144 -11.15 8.92 -7.57
C THR A 144 -12.42 8.93 -8.39
N ILE A 145 -12.29 9.18 -9.68
CA ILE A 145 -13.33 8.97 -10.68
C ILE A 145 -12.84 7.92 -11.68
N GLU A 146 -13.69 6.94 -11.98
CA GLU A 146 -13.40 5.94 -13.00
C GLU A 146 -14.62 5.80 -13.92
N VAL A 147 -14.34 5.87 -15.21
CA VAL A 147 -15.30 5.55 -16.26
C VAL A 147 -14.83 4.27 -16.91
N THR A 148 -15.66 3.23 -16.80
CA THR A 148 -15.25 1.89 -17.18
C THR A 148 -15.33 1.72 -18.69
N THR A 149 -14.30 1.09 -19.26
CA THR A 149 -14.26 0.77 -20.69
C THR A 149 -14.69 -0.66 -21.02
N THR A 150 -15.12 -1.39 -19.99
CA THR A 150 -15.74 -2.72 -20.09
C THR A 150 -17.00 -2.75 -19.22
N ASN A 151 -17.84 -3.76 -19.44
CA ASN A 151 -19.10 -3.89 -18.73
C ASN A 151 -18.90 -4.40 -17.30
N TYR A 152 -19.48 -3.71 -16.31
CA TYR A 152 -19.49 -4.07 -14.90
C TYR A 152 -20.92 -4.18 -14.36
N THR A 153 -21.12 -5.14 -13.48
CA THR A 153 -22.25 -5.15 -12.54
C THR A 153 -22.03 -4.10 -11.46
N LEU A 154 -23.08 -3.74 -10.71
CA LEU A 154 -22.94 -2.84 -9.56
C LEU A 154 -22.01 -3.44 -8.49
N ASP A 155 -22.16 -4.73 -8.18
CA ASP A 155 -21.28 -5.42 -7.22
C ASP A 155 -19.81 -5.34 -7.64
N ALA A 156 -19.52 -5.49 -8.93
CA ALA A 156 -18.15 -5.39 -9.42
C ALA A 156 -17.58 -3.96 -9.35
N ILE A 157 -18.44 -2.94 -9.37
CA ILE A 157 -18.02 -1.55 -9.08
C ILE A 157 -17.80 -1.34 -7.59
N ILE A 158 -18.63 -1.93 -6.73
CA ILE A 158 -18.44 -1.87 -5.28
C ILE A 158 -17.12 -2.54 -4.89
N ASP A 159 -16.89 -3.78 -5.36
CA ASP A 159 -15.61 -4.49 -5.20
C ASP A 159 -14.43 -3.63 -5.66
N ARG A 160 -14.61 -2.88 -6.74
CA ARG A 160 -13.60 -1.98 -7.30
C ARG A 160 -13.32 -0.78 -6.40
N MET A 161 -14.34 -0.18 -5.82
CA MET A 161 -14.24 0.93 -4.87
C MET A 161 -13.55 0.48 -3.58
N GLU A 162 -13.98 -0.65 -3.01
CA GLU A 162 -13.35 -1.24 -1.82
C GLU A 162 -11.88 -1.56 -2.07
N ALA A 163 -11.56 -2.13 -3.23
CA ALA A 163 -10.21 -2.42 -3.67
C ALA A 163 -9.31 -1.19 -3.82
N LEU A 164 -9.90 0.01 -3.94
CA LEU A 164 -9.22 1.30 -4.02
C LEU A 164 -9.22 2.06 -2.69
N GLY A 165 -9.78 1.49 -1.62
CA GLY A 165 -9.86 2.14 -0.31
C GLY A 165 -10.88 3.27 -0.27
N ILE A 166 -11.85 3.30 -1.19
CA ILE A 166 -12.92 4.30 -1.20
C ILE A 166 -13.82 4.07 0.01
N VAL A 167 -14.00 5.12 0.81
CA VAL A 167 -14.87 5.11 2.00
C VAL A 167 -16.22 5.77 1.72
N ASP A 168 -16.27 6.69 0.76
CA ASP A 168 -17.50 7.33 0.30
C ASP A 168 -17.55 7.26 -1.22
N GLY A 169 -18.47 6.50 -1.80
CA GLY A 169 -18.50 6.23 -3.23
C GLY A 169 -19.90 6.06 -3.78
N MET A 170 -20.10 6.56 -5.00
CA MET A 170 -21.38 6.53 -5.70
C MET A 170 -21.19 6.17 -7.17
N VAL A 171 -22.12 5.37 -7.70
CA VAL A 171 -22.23 5.14 -9.15
C VAL A 171 -23.11 6.23 -9.73
N LEU A 172 -22.55 7.00 -10.67
CA LEU A 172 -23.24 8.13 -11.29
C LEU A 172 -24.28 7.66 -12.32
N ASP A 173 -23.94 6.60 -13.06
CA ASP A 173 -24.83 5.99 -14.06
C ASP A 173 -25.09 4.50 -13.78
N GLY A 174 -26.38 4.21 -13.59
CA GLY A 174 -26.90 2.88 -13.29
C GLY A 174 -27.12 1.98 -14.50
N SER A 175 -26.99 2.42 -15.76
CA SER A 175 -27.51 1.61 -16.88
C SER A 175 -26.73 1.60 -18.20
N GLY A 176 -25.50 2.12 -18.27
CA GLY A 176 -24.63 1.97 -19.45
C GLY A 176 -24.48 3.23 -20.32
N SER A 177 -25.04 4.35 -19.89
CA SER A 177 -24.99 5.66 -20.55
C SER A 177 -23.77 6.50 -20.17
N SER A 178 -22.78 5.88 -19.52
CA SER A 178 -21.58 6.50 -18.96
C SER A 178 -20.74 7.24 -19.99
N GLN A 179 -20.45 8.51 -19.73
CA GLN A 179 -19.71 9.42 -20.63
C GLN A 179 -18.63 10.17 -19.88
N CYS A 180 -17.48 10.40 -20.53
CA CYS A 180 -16.43 11.21 -19.95
C CYS A 180 -15.51 11.85 -20.99
N TYR A 181 -14.99 13.03 -20.69
CA TYR A 181 -13.89 13.66 -21.41
C TYR A 181 -12.97 14.42 -20.46
N ASP A 182 -11.67 14.15 -20.59
CA ASP A 182 -10.62 14.78 -19.79
C ASP A 182 -9.73 15.73 -20.62
N GLY A 183 -10.10 15.98 -21.88
CA GLY A 183 -9.30 16.73 -22.84
C GLY A 183 -8.41 15.87 -23.74
N LYS A 184 -8.20 14.59 -23.42
CA LYS A 184 -7.41 13.65 -24.23
C LYS A 184 -8.20 12.40 -24.60
N THR A 185 -8.81 11.77 -23.62
CA THR A 185 -9.59 10.54 -23.79
C THR A 185 -11.08 10.90 -23.75
N ARG A 186 -11.81 10.41 -24.75
CA ARG A 186 -13.26 10.58 -24.87
C ARG A 186 -13.95 9.22 -24.78
N GLN A 187 -14.87 9.11 -23.84
CA GLN A 187 -15.79 7.98 -23.75
C GLN A 187 -17.22 8.47 -24.00
N THR A 188 -17.90 7.76 -24.89
CA THR A 188 -19.31 7.95 -25.19
C THR A 188 -20.07 6.70 -24.75
N GLY A 189 -21.14 6.87 -23.98
CA GLY A 189 -22.01 5.79 -23.53
C GLY A 189 -22.89 5.27 -24.67
N ASP A 190 -24.04 4.68 -24.33
CA ASP A 190 -25.01 4.09 -25.26
C ASP A 190 -25.74 5.08 -26.21
N GLY A 191 -25.25 6.32 -26.34
CA GLY A 191 -25.77 7.31 -27.28
C GLY A 191 -26.97 8.13 -26.76
N ARG A 192 -27.37 7.97 -25.49
CA ARG A 192 -28.44 8.80 -24.90
C ARG A 192 -28.05 10.28 -24.80
N THR A 193 -29.04 11.14 -25.03
CA THR A 193 -28.93 12.58 -24.75
C THR A 193 -28.85 12.80 -23.25
N ILE A 194 -27.85 13.57 -22.82
CA ILE A 194 -27.63 13.94 -21.42
C ILE A 194 -27.62 15.46 -21.34
N CYS A 195 -28.40 16.01 -20.42
CA CYS A 195 -28.53 17.45 -20.18
C CYS A 195 -27.70 17.92 -18.97
N ASN A 196 -27.20 16.98 -18.17
CA ASN A 196 -26.63 17.22 -16.85
C ASN A 196 -25.22 16.60 -16.72
N TYR A 197 -24.26 17.41 -16.30
CA TYR A 197 -22.84 17.06 -16.27
C TYR A 197 -22.21 17.37 -14.93
N LEU A 198 -21.28 16.52 -14.52
CA LEU A 198 -20.43 16.73 -13.35
C LEU A 198 -19.05 17.18 -13.85
N LEU A 199 -18.62 18.35 -13.39
CA LEU A 199 -17.32 18.90 -13.69
C LEU A 199 -16.45 18.80 -12.44
N LEU A 200 -15.30 18.15 -12.56
CA LEU A 200 -14.35 17.92 -11.47
C LEU A 200 -13.01 18.57 -11.82
N TRP A 201 -12.53 19.45 -10.93
CA TRP A 201 -11.24 20.11 -11.11
C TRP A 201 -10.23 19.66 -10.06
N PHE A 202 -9.09 19.21 -10.56
CA PHE A 202 -8.00 18.64 -9.78
C PHE A 202 -6.74 19.49 -9.88
N GLU A 203 -5.84 19.36 -8.91
CA GLU A 203 -4.53 20.01 -8.95
C GLU A 203 -3.59 19.36 -10.00
N GLY A 204 -3.24 20.08 -11.07
CA GLY A 204 -2.21 19.70 -12.08
C GLY A 204 -2.61 18.63 -13.13
N SER A 205 -2.08 18.73 -14.36
CA SER A 205 -2.50 17.92 -15.53
C SER A 205 -1.74 16.62 -15.79
N THR A 206 -2.51 15.58 -16.16
CA THR A 206 -2.22 14.26 -16.79
C THR A 206 -0.95 13.49 -16.47
N LYS A 207 -1.18 12.26 -15.93
CA LYS A 207 -0.33 11.05 -15.94
C LYS A 207 1.14 11.29 -15.55
N ASP A 208 1.52 10.77 -14.39
CA ASP A 208 2.89 10.65 -13.82
C ASP A 208 3.16 11.43 -12.53
N LYS A 209 2.09 11.81 -11.83
CA LYS A 209 2.08 11.73 -10.36
C LYS A 209 0.86 10.96 -9.89
N ALA A 210 0.74 9.71 -10.35
CA ALA A 210 0.50 8.72 -9.32
C ALA A 210 1.63 9.00 -8.32
N LYS A 211 1.31 9.29 -7.05
CA LYS A 211 2.26 8.90 -6.00
C LYS A 211 2.74 7.50 -6.38
N LYS A 212 3.97 7.14 -6.00
CA LYS A 212 4.35 5.71 -5.93
C LYS A 212 3.46 5.05 -4.86
N ASP A 213 2.16 5.04 -5.10
CA ASP A 213 1.13 4.37 -4.36
C ASP A 213 1.24 2.94 -4.83
N ASN A 214 1.33 2.08 -3.84
CA ASN A 214 1.54 0.67 -3.92
C ASN A 214 0.28 0.01 -4.50
N LYS A 215 -0.01 0.27 -5.78
CA LYS A 215 -1.17 -0.27 -6.47
C LYS A 215 -1.08 -1.79 -6.42
N VAL A 216 -2.10 -2.38 -5.80
CA VAL A 216 -2.34 -3.82 -5.84
C VAL A 216 -2.88 -4.14 -7.24
N ASN A 217 -2.07 -4.81 -8.05
CA ASN A 217 -2.47 -5.31 -9.36
C ASN A 217 -3.44 -6.48 -9.20
N ASP A 218 -4.44 -6.56 -10.06
CA ASP A 218 -5.39 -7.67 -10.07
C ASP A 218 -5.19 -8.52 -11.32
N ALA A 219 -4.76 -9.77 -11.13
CA ALA A 219 -4.56 -10.68 -12.25
C ALA A 219 -5.88 -11.26 -12.78
N GLY A 220 -7.00 -11.09 -12.07
CA GLY A 220 -8.27 -11.63 -12.51
C GLY A 220 -8.46 -13.12 -12.21
N LEU A 221 -7.74 -13.65 -11.21
CA LEU A 221 -7.64 -15.08 -10.90
C LEU A 221 -9.01 -15.76 -10.79
N LYS A 222 -9.11 -17.00 -11.29
CA LYS A 222 -10.31 -17.84 -11.26
C LYS A 222 -10.14 -18.95 -10.22
N PHE A 223 -10.83 -18.81 -9.09
CA PHE A 223 -10.78 -19.83 -8.05
C PHE A 223 -11.62 -21.05 -8.43
N ALA A 224 -11.16 -22.26 -8.07
CA ALA A 224 -11.82 -23.53 -8.42
C ALA A 224 -13.22 -23.68 -7.81
N TYR A 225 -13.50 -22.99 -6.71
CA TYR A 225 -14.78 -22.97 -6.01
C TYR A 225 -14.95 -21.66 -5.25
N ASN A 226 -16.19 -21.39 -4.82
CA ASN A 226 -16.54 -20.18 -4.07
C ASN A 226 -15.74 -20.10 -2.77
N LEU A 227 -15.12 -18.95 -2.53
CA LEU A 227 -14.36 -18.70 -1.32
C LEU A 227 -15.30 -18.33 -0.18
N THR A 228 -15.08 -18.93 0.98
CA THR A 228 -15.86 -18.64 2.19
C THR A 228 -15.49 -17.28 2.76
N LYS A 229 -16.50 -16.49 3.15
CA LYS A 229 -16.30 -15.20 3.85
C LYS A 229 -15.73 -15.45 5.25
N ARG A 230 -14.74 -14.65 5.62
CA ARG A 230 -14.12 -14.61 6.93
C ARG A 230 -14.95 -13.73 7.85
N THR A 231 -15.17 -14.16 9.09
CA THR A 231 -16.01 -13.44 10.06
C THR A 231 -15.24 -12.43 10.92
N LYS A 232 -13.91 -12.57 11.02
CA LYS A 232 -13.03 -11.66 11.76
C LYS A 232 -11.60 -11.66 11.23
N THR A 233 -10.82 -10.64 11.57
CA THR A 233 -9.38 -10.57 11.29
C THR A 233 -8.66 -10.29 12.60
N ASP A 234 -7.84 -11.23 13.06
CA ASP A 234 -7.09 -11.16 14.32
C ASP A 234 -5.59 -10.88 14.08
N MET A 235 -5.08 -11.15 12.87
CA MET A 235 -3.66 -10.95 12.54
C MET A 235 -3.37 -10.87 11.04
N ILE A 236 -2.18 -10.36 10.71
CA ILE A 236 -1.57 -10.41 9.37
C ILE A 236 -0.38 -11.39 9.46
N ILE A 237 -0.28 -12.32 8.52
CA ILE A 237 0.77 -13.33 8.48
C ILE A 237 1.66 -13.11 7.26
N LEU A 238 2.96 -12.92 7.50
CA LEU A 238 3.96 -12.73 6.45
C LEU A 238 4.56 -14.07 6.02
N HIS A 239 4.58 -14.29 4.71
CA HIS A 239 5.04 -15.50 4.06
C HIS A 239 6.13 -15.20 3.03
N HIS A 240 6.87 -16.25 2.68
CA HIS A 240 7.59 -16.34 1.42
C HIS A 240 7.06 -17.49 0.58
N VAL A 241 7.42 -17.55 -0.69
CA VAL A 241 7.10 -18.70 -1.55
C VAL A 241 7.89 -19.93 -1.12
N GLY A 242 9.18 -19.76 -0.78
CA GLY A 242 10.09 -20.89 -0.56
C GLY A 242 10.51 -21.50 -1.90
N GLU A 243 10.27 -22.79 -2.10
CA GLU A 243 10.62 -23.49 -3.35
C GLU A 243 9.82 -22.99 -4.56
N GLY A 244 10.49 -22.82 -5.70
CA GLY A 244 9.90 -22.25 -6.92
C GLY A 244 9.91 -20.71 -6.99
N GLY A 245 10.69 -20.04 -6.13
CA GLY A 245 10.67 -18.60 -5.78
C GLY A 245 10.74 -17.50 -6.87
N ASN A 246 10.52 -17.79 -8.15
CA ASN A 246 10.35 -16.79 -9.22
C ASN A 246 9.04 -17.03 -10.01
N TRP A 247 7.92 -17.22 -9.31
CA TRP A 247 6.62 -17.46 -9.92
C TRP A 247 5.80 -16.19 -10.02
N THR A 248 5.19 -15.98 -11.18
CA THR A 248 4.13 -14.98 -11.37
C THR A 248 2.92 -15.34 -10.52
N VAL A 249 2.05 -14.37 -10.25
CA VAL A 249 0.81 -14.62 -9.51
C VAL A 249 -0.06 -15.69 -10.20
N ASP A 250 -0.06 -15.75 -11.54
CA ASP A 250 -0.76 -16.77 -12.31
C ASP A 250 -0.12 -18.15 -12.14
N GLN A 251 1.21 -18.24 -12.07
CA GLN A 251 1.93 -19.51 -11.86
C GLN A 251 1.69 -20.09 -10.46
N ILE A 252 1.80 -19.26 -9.40
CA ILE A 252 1.51 -19.75 -8.04
C ILE A 252 0.04 -20.12 -7.88
N HIS A 253 -0.87 -19.38 -8.53
CA HIS A 253 -2.29 -19.73 -8.55
C HIS A 253 -2.51 -21.10 -9.22
N LYS A 254 -1.95 -21.34 -10.39
CA LYS A 254 -2.01 -22.64 -11.09
C LYS A 254 -1.38 -23.78 -10.27
N ALA A 255 -0.24 -23.53 -9.63
CA ALA A 255 0.43 -24.52 -8.78
C ALA A 255 -0.40 -24.89 -7.53
N HIS A 256 -1.21 -23.97 -7.01
CA HIS A 256 -2.14 -24.29 -5.92
C HIS A 256 -3.40 -24.99 -6.43
N LEU A 257 -3.92 -24.63 -7.62
CA LEU A 257 -5.01 -25.37 -8.26
C LEU A 257 -4.62 -26.83 -8.50
N SER A 258 -3.40 -27.12 -8.95
CA SER A 258 -2.92 -28.49 -9.16
C SER A 258 -2.78 -29.31 -7.88
N LYS A 259 -2.81 -28.66 -6.71
CA LYS A 259 -2.85 -29.31 -5.38
C LYS A 259 -4.28 -29.55 -4.88
N GLY A 260 -5.29 -29.27 -5.70
CA GLY A 260 -6.70 -29.36 -5.31
C GLY A 260 -7.20 -28.19 -4.45
N TRP A 261 -6.42 -27.11 -4.35
CA TRP A 261 -6.84 -25.92 -3.59
C TRP A 261 -7.71 -25.02 -4.46
N ALA A 262 -8.41 -24.08 -3.84
CA ALA A 262 -9.21 -23.09 -4.58
C ALA A 262 -8.37 -22.25 -5.56
N GLY A 263 -7.06 -22.17 -5.36
CA GLY A 263 -6.13 -21.28 -6.08
C GLY A 263 -5.10 -20.73 -5.10
N ILE A 264 -4.45 -19.62 -5.47
CA ILE A 264 -3.46 -18.94 -4.62
C ILE A 264 -3.96 -18.82 -3.18
N ALA A 265 -3.09 -19.16 -2.22
CA ALA A 265 -3.46 -19.29 -0.80
C ALA A 265 -3.52 -17.95 -0.06
N TYR A 266 -2.79 -16.96 -0.57
CA TYR A 266 -2.53 -15.68 0.06
C TYR A 266 -3.50 -14.61 -0.44
N HIS A 267 -3.73 -13.58 0.36
CA HIS A 267 -4.54 -12.41 -0.03
C HIS A 267 -3.74 -11.45 -0.90
N TYR A 268 -2.43 -11.36 -0.62
CA TYR A 268 -1.50 -10.56 -1.39
C TYR A 268 -0.26 -11.36 -1.78
N TYR A 269 0.29 -11.05 -2.94
CA TYR A 269 1.53 -11.59 -3.45
C TYR A 269 2.44 -10.46 -3.93
N VAL A 270 3.61 -10.28 -3.31
CA VAL A 270 4.54 -9.19 -3.61
C VAL A 270 5.74 -9.74 -4.36
N ARG A 271 5.93 -9.29 -5.59
CA ARG A 271 6.98 -9.72 -6.51
C ARG A 271 8.33 -9.06 -6.20
N ARG A 272 9.42 -9.65 -6.70
CA ARG A 272 10.79 -9.14 -6.54
C ARG A 272 10.99 -7.73 -7.11
N ASP A 273 10.21 -7.33 -8.09
CA ASP A 273 10.23 -5.99 -8.69
C ASP A 273 9.44 -4.93 -7.89
N GLY A 274 8.82 -5.32 -6.78
CA GLY A 274 7.96 -4.46 -5.96
C GLY A 274 6.52 -4.37 -6.46
N THR A 275 6.14 -5.08 -7.52
CA THR A 275 4.73 -5.16 -7.91
C THR A 275 3.94 -6.01 -6.91
N ILE A 276 2.82 -5.46 -6.44
CA ILE A 276 1.92 -6.15 -5.52
C ILE A 276 0.77 -6.72 -6.35
N TRP A 277 0.38 -7.94 -6.08
CA TRP A 277 -0.71 -8.64 -6.76
C TRP A 277 -1.76 -9.10 -5.76
N ARG A 278 -3.03 -8.92 -6.12
CA ARG A 278 -4.16 -9.46 -5.39
C ARG A 278 -4.23 -10.97 -5.61
N GLY A 279 -4.32 -11.70 -4.51
CA GLY A 279 -4.66 -13.11 -4.47
C GLY A 279 -6.12 -13.29 -4.10
N ARG A 280 -6.39 -13.86 -2.93
CA ARG A 280 -7.74 -13.96 -2.37
C ARG A 280 -8.27 -12.59 -1.95
N PRO A 281 -9.59 -12.30 -2.11
CA PRO A 281 -10.18 -11.10 -1.54
C PRO A 281 -9.99 -11.07 -0.02
N GLU A 282 -9.68 -9.91 0.54
CA GLU A 282 -9.34 -9.78 1.97
C GLU A 282 -10.45 -10.26 2.90
N TYR A 283 -11.73 -10.17 2.51
CA TYR A 283 -12.84 -10.65 3.32
C TYR A 283 -13.02 -12.17 3.30
N THR A 284 -12.18 -12.94 2.60
CA THR A 284 -12.31 -14.40 2.48
C THR A 284 -11.34 -15.16 3.39
N ILE A 285 -11.61 -16.44 3.61
CA ILE A 285 -10.70 -17.35 4.32
C ILE A 285 -9.47 -17.66 3.45
N GLY A 286 -8.30 -17.53 4.06
CA GLY A 286 -7.01 -17.86 3.45
C GLY A 286 -6.79 -19.36 3.25
N GLY A 287 -5.71 -19.73 2.57
CA GLY A 287 -5.21 -21.11 2.48
C GLY A 287 -3.75 -21.24 2.86
N HIS A 288 -3.22 -20.30 3.66
CA HIS A 288 -1.80 -20.04 3.83
C HIS A 288 -1.21 -20.51 5.16
N THR A 289 -2.03 -20.64 6.21
CA THR A 289 -1.58 -21.03 7.56
C THR A 289 -2.62 -21.93 8.20
N LEU A 290 -2.30 -23.22 8.32
CA LEU A 290 -3.13 -24.20 9.02
C LEU A 290 -3.52 -23.68 10.41
N ASN A 291 -4.80 -23.80 10.80
CA ASN A 291 -5.41 -23.30 12.04
C ASN A 291 -5.59 -21.78 12.20
N TYR A 292 -5.03 -20.96 11.29
CA TYR A 292 -5.14 -19.49 11.37
C TYR A 292 -5.79 -18.86 10.12
N ASN A 293 -6.10 -19.65 9.10
CA ASN A 293 -6.72 -19.20 7.84
C ASN A 293 -8.04 -18.43 8.01
N SER A 294 -8.86 -18.81 8.99
CA SER A 294 -10.18 -18.23 9.23
C SER A 294 -10.15 -16.92 10.01
N THR A 295 -8.98 -16.45 10.42
CA THR A 295 -8.82 -15.24 11.24
C THR A 295 -7.67 -14.36 10.81
N SER A 296 -7.10 -14.55 9.62
CA SER A 296 -5.89 -13.81 9.22
C SER A 296 -5.83 -13.41 7.75
N ILE A 297 -5.03 -12.38 7.49
CA ILE A 297 -4.62 -11.97 6.15
C ILE A 297 -3.19 -12.44 5.89
N GLY A 298 -3.02 -13.41 4.99
CA GLY A 298 -1.72 -13.81 4.47
C GLY A 298 -1.17 -12.90 3.36
N ILE A 299 0.04 -12.36 3.56
CA ILE A 299 0.82 -11.61 2.57
C ILE A 299 2.06 -12.44 2.23
N CYS A 300 2.23 -12.84 0.97
CA CYS A 300 3.37 -13.64 0.53
C CYS A 300 4.33 -12.84 -0.34
N ALA A 301 5.62 -12.93 -0.04
CA ALA A 301 6.68 -12.36 -0.85
C ALA A 301 7.29 -13.43 -1.76
N GLU A 302 7.42 -13.12 -3.05
CA GLU A 302 8.16 -13.91 -4.03
C GLU A 302 9.61 -14.12 -3.59
N GLY A 303 10.03 -15.38 -3.48
CA GLY A 303 11.42 -15.72 -3.18
C GLY A 303 11.56 -16.84 -2.16
N ASN A 304 12.77 -17.40 -2.11
CA ASN A 304 13.19 -18.33 -1.07
C ASN A 304 14.17 -17.63 -0.12
N PHE A 305 13.65 -16.90 0.87
CA PHE A 305 14.51 -16.22 1.84
C PHE A 305 15.16 -17.13 2.89
N GLU A 306 15.19 -18.46 2.72
CA GLU A 306 16.23 -19.27 3.39
C GLU A 306 17.61 -19.07 2.73
N HIS A 307 17.64 -18.62 1.48
CA HIS A 307 18.88 -18.49 0.68
C HIS A 307 19.01 -17.12 0.00
N GLU A 308 17.89 -16.50 -0.36
CA GLU A 308 17.84 -15.25 -1.11
C GLU A 308 17.74 -14.03 -0.19
N ILE A 309 18.16 -12.87 -0.70
CA ILE A 309 17.96 -11.56 -0.07
C ILE A 309 16.82 -10.83 -0.77
N MET A 310 15.90 -10.27 0.01
CA MET A 310 14.77 -9.50 -0.51
C MET A 310 15.23 -8.18 -1.13
N THR A 311 14.71 -7.85 -2.32
CA THR A 311 15.07 -6.61 -3.03
C THR A 311 14.51 -5.37 -2.32
N ASP A 312 15.12 -4.21 -2.52
CA ASP A 312 14.62 -2.95 -1.95
C ASP A 312 13.24 -2.55 -2.48
N ALA A 313 12.94 -2.88 -3.74
CA ALA A 313 11.63 -2.65 -4.33
C ALA A 313 10.55 -3.49 -3.66
N GLN A 314 10.80 -4.80 -3.47
CA GLN A 314 9.90 -5.71 -2.79
C GLN A 314 9.71 -5.36 -1.31
N LYS A 315 10.78 -4.99 -0.62
CA LYS A 315 10.72 -4.49 0.78
C LYS A 315 9.88 -3.22 0.90
N SER A 316 10.10 -2.25 0.01
CA SER A 316 9.36 -0.98 0.02
C SER A 316 7.87 -1.20 -0.23
N ALA A 317 7.54 -2.08 -1.19
CA ALA A 317 6.18 -2.48 -1.49
C ALA A 317 5.52 -3.20 -0.30
N LEU A 318 6.22 -4.12 0.36
CA LEU A 318 5.73 -4.81 1.56
C LEU A 318 5.48 -3.85 2.73
N LYS A 319 6.39 -2.89 2.99
CA LYS A 319 6.20 -1.88 4.05
C LYS A 319 4.91 -1.10 3.85
N ALA A 320 4.69 -0.65 2.62
CA ALA A 320 3.56 0.21 2.34
C ALA A 320 2.25 -0.57 2.17
N LEU A 321 2.28 -1.77 1.59
CA LEU A 321 1.15 -2.70 1.63
C LEU A 321 0.78 -3.01 3.08
N LEU A 322 1.76 -3.27 3.94
CA LEU A 322 1.49 -3.56 5.34
C LEU A 322 0.89 -2.34 6.07
N ALA A 323 1.35 -1.13 5.78
CA ALA A 323 0.76 0.09 6.32
C ALA A 323 -0.71 0.25 5.89
N ASP A 324 -1.02 0.01 4.62
CA ASP A 324 -2.38 0.03 4.06
C ASP A 324 -3.29 -1.05 4.68
N VAL A 325 -2.82 -2.30 4.75
CA VAL A 325 -3.61 -3.37 5.36
C VAL A 325 -3.81 -3.11 6.86
N ARG A 326 -2.83 -2.53 7.56
CA ARG A 326 -2.93 -2.19 8.98
C ARG A 326 -3.85 -1.01 9.28
N SER A 327 -4.03 -0.07 8.34
CA SER A 327 -4.99 1.03 8.53
C SER A 327 -6.43 0.50 8.53
N ARG A 328 -6.70 -0.55 7.75
CA ARG A 328 -8.00 -1.23 7.66
C ARG A 328 -8.17 -2.33 8.71
N TYR A 329 -7.08 -2.97 9.11
CA TYR A 329 -7.04 -4.04 10.12
C TYR A 329 -5.92 -3.76 11.15
N PRO A 330 -6.21 -3.04 12.25
CA PRO A 330 -5.21 -2.68 13.25
C PRO A 330 -4.85 -3.85 14.18
N VAL A 331 -4.31 -4.92 13.60
CA VAL A 331 -4.04 -6.20 14.26
C VAL A 331 -2.54 -6.52 14.29
N LYS A 332 -2.17 -7.55 15.06
CA LYS A 332 -0.78 -8.00 15.15
C LYS A 332 -0.26 -8.54 13.82
N VAL A 333 1.03 -8.40 13.58
CA VAL A 333 1.74 -8.91 12.40
C VAL A 333 2.75 -9.95 12.86
N VAL A 334 2.74 -11.13 12.24
CA VAL A 334 3.60 -12.27 12.60
C VAL A 334 4.15 -12.95 11.34
N GLY A 335 5.29 -13.61 11.44
CA GLY A 335 5.79 -14.51 10.40
C GLY A 335 5.17 -15.90 10.54
N HIS A 336 5.04 -16.65 9.44
CA HIS A 336 4.41 -17.98 9.46
C HIS A 336 5.06 -18.95 10.49
N ARG A 337 6.38 -18.89 10.67
CA ARG A 337 7.15 -19.66 11.67
C ARG A 337 6.76 -19.43 13.13
N GLU A 338 6.11 -18.31 13.43
CA GLU A 338 5.66 -18.02 14.80
C GLU A 338 4.40 -18.81 15.18
N LEU A 339 3.72 -19.38 14.18
CA LEU A 339 2.44 -20.06 14.35
C LEU A 339 2.52 -21.56 14.11
N ASN A 340 3.35 -21.98 13.14
CA ASN A 340 3.49 -23.38 12.73
C ASN A 340 4.99 -23.77 12.64
N ALA A 341 5.30 -25.06 12.73
CA ALA A 341 6.63 -25.60 12.48
C ALA A 341 6.99 -25.51 10.98
N THR A 342 7.58 -24.38 10.57
CA THR A 342 7.95 -24.08 9.19
C THR A 342 9.15 -23.12 9.14
N VAL A 343 9.94 -23.20 8.06
CA VAL A 343 11.01 -22.22 7.79
C VAL A 343 10.46 -20.89 7.25
N CYS A 344 9.22 -20.86 6.76
CA CYS A 344 8.57 -19.65 6.24
C CYS A 344 8.47 -18.55 7.32
N PRO A 345 8.81 -17.28 7.05
CA PRO A 345 9.05 -16.70 5.72
C PRO A 345 10.52 -16.66 5.28
N GLY A 346 11.41 -17.42 5.90
CA GLY A 346 12.83 -17.47 5.54
C GLY A 346 13.75 -16.76 6.52
N ALA A 347 14.93 -17.31 6.81
CA ALA A 347 15.92 -16.75 7.74
C ALA A 347 16.40 -15.36 7.32
N ASN A 348 16.46 -15.07 6.02
CA ASN A 348 16.82 -13.79 5.44
C ASN A 348 15.61 -12.87 5.18
N TYR A 349 14.40 -13.25 5.61
CA TYR A 349 13.24 -12.38 5.49
C TYR A 349 13.42 -11.16 6.40
N PRO A 350 13.40 -9.92 5.87
CA PRO A 350 13.68 -8.72 6.64
C PRO A 350 12.45 -8.29 7.43
N PHE A 351 11.94 -9.18 8.30
CA PHE A 351 10.67 -9.03 9.01
C PHE A 351 10.62 -7.72 9.79
N ALA A 352 11.66 -7.45 10.59
CA ALA A 352 11.73 -6.24 11.38
C ALA A 352 11.80 -4.96 10.52
N GLU A 353 12.52 -5.01 9.41
CA GLU A 353 12.60 -3.90 8.47
C GLU A 353 11.24 -3.60 7.86
N ILE A 354 10.48 -4.63 7.47
CA ILE A 354 9.17 -4.50 6.84
C ILE A 354 8.11 -4.03 7.84
N THR A 355 8.10 -4.62 9.03
CA THR A 355 7.03 -4.44 10.01
C THR A 355 7.25 -3.28 10.96
N GLY A 356 8.50 -2.83 11.11
CA GLY A 356 8.94 -1.99 12.23
C GLY A 356 8.92 -2.73 13.58
N ILE A 357 8.59 -4.03 13.59
CA ILE A 357 8.55 -4.88 14.79
C ILE A 357 9.89 -5.60 14.86
N TYR A 358 10.79 -5.05 15.67
CA TYR A 358 12.07 -5.67 15.94
C TYR A 358 11.86 -6.78 16.98
N PRO A 359 12.24 -8.04 16.69
CA PRO A 359 12.19 -9.09 17.70
C PRO A 359 13.04 -8.63 18.87
N GLN A 360 12.43 -8.60 20.06
CA GLN A 360 13.16 -8.43 21.30
C GLN A 360 14.02 -9.69 21.49
N ARG A 361 15.22 -9.72 20.91
CA ARG A 361 16.26 -10.63 21.41
C ARG A 361 16.70 -10.04 22.74
N PRO A 362 16.69 -10.83 23.84
CA PRO A 362 17.17 -10.34 25.12
C PRO A 362 18.58 -9.80 24.90
N SER A 363 18.72 -8.48 25.02
CA SER A 363 20.03 -7.88 25.02
C SER A 363 20.68 -8.22 26.35
N PRO A 364 21.95 -8.63 26.36
CA PRO A 364 22.64 -8.81 27.62
C PRO A 364 22.55 -7.50 28.41
N THR A 365 21.99 -7.56 29.61
CA THR A 365 21.77 -6.36 30.43
C THR A 365 23.02 -5.95 31.19
N ASN A 366 23.97 -6.87 31.38
CA ASN A 366 25.26 -6.59 31.98
C ASN A 366 26.35 -6.35 30.91
N PRO A 367 27.36 -5.49 31.18
CA PRO A 367 28.42 -5.18 30.22
C PRO A 367 29.31 -6.35 29.81
N GLU A 368 29.54 -7.31 30.70
CA GLU A 368 30.42 -8.46 30.44
C GLU A 368 29.83 -9.37 29.34
N ASP A 369 28.55 -9.70 29.46
CA ASP A 369 27.85 -10.57 28.52
C ASP A 369 27.63 -9.88 27.15
N MET A 370 27.53 -8.55 27.13
CA MET A 370 27.55 -7.77 25.88
C MET A 370 28.86 -8.01 25.10
N VAL A 371 30.01 -7.96 25.78
CA VAL A 371 31.30 -8.20 25.14
C VAL A 371 31.47 -9.68 24.78
N LYS A 372 31.08 -10.62 25.65
CA LYS A 372 31.12 -12.06 25.34
C LYS A 372 30.27 -12.42 24.12
N THR A 373 29.13 -11.76 23.94
CA THR A 373 28.27 -11.91 22.75
C THR A 373 29.05 -11.55 21.48
N PHE A 374 29.75 -10.42 21.48
CA PHE A 374 30.55 -10.01 20.33
C PHE A 374 31.77 -10.91 20.11
N GLN A 375 32.48 -11.31 21.17
CA GLN A 375 33.60 -12.26 21.09
C GLN A 375 33.16 -13.62 20.53
N THR A 376 32.00 -14.13 20.96
CA THR A 376 31.39 -15.37 20.44
C THR A 376 31.11 -15.23 18.95
N TRP A 377 30.52 -14.11 18.53
CA TRP A 377 30.25 -13.87 17.11
C TRP A 377 31.53 -13.77 16.28
N LEU A 378 32.56 -13.07 16.77
CA LEU A 378 33.86 -12.97 16.09
C LEU A 378 34.56 -14.32 15.96
N ASN A 379 34.44 -15.19 16.98
CA ASN A 379 34.96 -16.55 16.93
C ASN A 379 34.21 -17.41 15.91
N SER A 380 32.88 -17.42 15.98
CA SER A 380 32.04 -18.21 15.09
C SER A 380 32.18 -17.77 13.63
N ARG A 381 32.24 -16.46 13.36
CA ARG A 381 32.23 -15.93 12.00
C ARG A 381 33.61 -15.89 11.34
N TYR A 382 34.67 -15.68 12.12
CA TYR A 382 36.02 -15.43 11.58
C TYR A 382 37.10 -16.36 12.14
N GLY A 383 36.75 -17.31 13.01
CA GLY A 383 37.74 -18.20 13.64
C GLY A 383 38.76 -17.44 14.49
N SER A 384 38.34 -16.34 15.13
CA SER A 384 39.26 -15.37 15.76
C SER A 384 40.05 -15.89 16.97
N GLY A 385 39.69 -17.06 17.53
CA GLY A 385 40.40 -17.68 18.65
C GLY A 385 40.41 -16.84 19.94
N LEU A 386 39.39 -16.00 20.14
CA LEU A 386 39.24 -15.15 21.32
C LEU A 386 38.80 -15.99 22.53
N VAL A 387 39.30 -15.63 23.70
CA VAL A 387 38.72 -16.09 24.97
C VAL A 387 37.43 -15.31 25.21
N LEU A 388 36.37 -15.99 25.65
CA LEU A 388 35.07 -15.36 25.97
C LEU A 388 35.09 -14.75 27.37
N ASP A 389 36.02 -13.84 27.61
CA ASP A 389 36.29 -13.23 28.92
C ASP A 389 35.47 -11.96 29.18
N GLY A 390 34.71 -11.46 28.19
CA GLY A 390 33.94 -10.23 28.33
C GLY A 390 34.81 -8.95 28.34
N ILE A 391 36.08 -9.04 27.95
CA ILE A 391 37.02 -7.92 27.97
C ILE A 391 37.23 -7.38 26.54
N TYR A 392 36.99 -6.08 26.33
CA TYR A 392 37.36 -5.42 25.07
C TYR A 392 38.85 -5.07 25.01
N GLY A 393 39.68 -6.10 25.12
CA GLY A 393 41.15 -6.01 25.13
C GLY A 393 41.77 -5.94 23.74
N LYS A 394 43.11 -5.90 23.69
CA LYS A 394 43.88 -5.79 22.44
C LYS A 394 43.49 -6.87 21.42
N LYS A 395 43.31 -8.13 21.85
CA LYS A 395 42.93 -9.23 20.95
C LYS A 395 41.54 -9.02 20.33
N THR A 396 40.53 -8.67 21.12
CA THR A 396 39.17 -8.39 20.64
C THR A 396 39.13 -7.16 19.74
N LYS A 397 39.88 -6.09 20.08
CA LYS A 397 40.05 -4.91 19.21
C LYS A 397 40.64 -5.31 17.85
N THR A 398 41.76 -6.03 17.84
CA THR A 398 42.40 -6.48 16.60
C THR A 398 41.48 -7.38 15.77
N ALA A 399 40.74 -8.30 16.41
CA ALA A 399 39.76 -9.15 15.72
C ALA A 399 38.61 -8.35 15.12
N ALA A 400 38.06 -7.37 15.86
CA ALA A 400 37.00 -6.48 15.36
C ALA A 400 37.46 -5.63 14.18
N VAL A 401 38.68 -5.09 14.23
CA VAL A 401 39.27 -4.32 13.11
C VAL A 401 39.49 -5.23 11.90
N LYS A 402 40.04 -6.44 12.07
CA LYS A 402 40.21 -7.40 10.96
C LYS A 402 38.87 -7.78 10.35
N ALA A 403 37.86 -8.07 11.16
CA ALA A 403 36.51 -8.37 10.70
C ALA A 403 35.92 -7.21 9.88
N TYR A 404 36.12 -5.98 10.33
CA TYR A 404 35.64 -4.79 9.64
C TYR A 404 36.40 -4.51 8.34
N GLN A 405 37.72 -4.71 8.33
CA GLN A 405 38.53 -4.58 7.11
C GLN A 405 38.14 -5.61 6.05
N GLN A 406 37.90 -6.87 6.44
CA GLN A 406 37.35 -7.89 5.55
C GLN A 406 35.98 -7.47 5.01
N HIS A 407 35.11 -6.92 5.84
CA HIS A 407 33.81 -6.40 5.41
C HIS A 407 33.93 -5.25 4.39
N LEU A 408 34.92 -4.37 4.57
CA LEU A 408 35.17 -3.26 3.65
C LEU A 408 35.91 -3.66 2.37
N GLY A 409 36.36 -4.92 2.25
CA GLY A 409 37.15 -5.39 1.11
C GLY A 409 38.56 -4.80 1.06
N VAL A 410 39.11 -4.39 2.21
CA VAL A 410 40.49 -3.91 2.33
C VAL A 410 41.36 -4.95 3.03
N LYS A 411 42.69 -4.81 2.92
CA LYS A 411 43.64 -5.71 3.60
C LYS A 411 43.36 -5.75 5.10
N ALA A 412 43.14 -6.96 5.64
CA ALA A 412 42.82 -7.20 7.04
C ALA A 412 44.08 -7.28 7.93
N ASP A 413 44.81 -6.17 8.05
CA ASP A 413 46.03 -6.07 8.87
C ASP A 413 45.76 -5.90 10.38
N GLY A 414 44.51 -5.63 10.77
CA GLY A 414 44.09 -5.43 12.16
C GLY A 414 44.41 -4.05 12.73
N VAL A 415 44.76 -3.08 11.87
CA VAL A 415 45.05 -1.69 12.24
C VAL A 415 44.05 -0.75 11.56
N PHE A 416 43.30 0.02 12.35
CA PHE A 416 42.37 1.02 11.79
C PHE A 416 43.13 2.27 11.31
N GLY A 417 43.74 2.16 10.13
CA GLY A 417 44.53 3.21 9.50
C GLY A 417 43.76 4.04 8.46
N PRO A 418 44.45 4.96 7.74
CA PRO A 418 43.84 5.83 6.73
C PRO A 418 43.08 5.08 5.63
N ILE A 419 43.60 3.94 5.17
CA ILE A 419 42.96 3.09 4.15
C ILE A 419 41.61 2.56 4.66
N THR A 420 41.59 2.01 5.87
CA THR A 420 40.34 1.51 6.50
C THR A 420 39.36 2.65 6.74
N LYS A 421 39.82 3.80 7.25
CA LYS A 421 38.97 4.98 7.49
C LYS A 421 38.35 5.52 6.20
N ALA A 422 39.11 5.57 5.10
CA ALA A 422 38.62 6.02 3.81
C ALA A 422 37.54 5.09 3.23
N ALA A 423 37.68 3.79 3.45
CA ALA A 423 36.76 2.76 2.95
C ALA A 423 35.44 2.66 3.74
N VAL A 424 35.33 3.25 4.94
CA VAL A 424 34.09 3.24 5.74
C VAL A 424 32.93 3.82 4.95
N ARG A 425 31.85 3.04 4.87
CA ARG A 425 30.54 3.47 4.38
C ARG A 425 29.68 3.84 5.58
N THR A 426 29.00 4.98 5.51
CA THR A 426 28.11 5.45 6.58
C THR A 426 26.95 4.48 6.75
N MET A 427 26.72 4.00 7.97
CA MET A 427 25.56 3.19 8.33
C MET A 427 24.55 4.05 9.10
N GLY A 428 23.27 3.85 8.82
CA GLY A 428 22.16 4.55 9.46
C GLY A 428 20.91 3.68 9.48
N MET A 429 19.78 4.26 9.88
CA MET A 429 18.50 3.52 10.00
C MET A 429 18.20 2.67 8.77
N GLY A 430 17.90 1.38 8.96
CA GLY A 430 17.62 0.44 7.88
C GLY A 430 18.85 -0.23 7.25
N SER A 431 20.07 0.18 7.63
CA SER A 431 21.29 -0.58 7.27
C SER A 431 21.25 -1.97 7.90
N THR A 432 21.73 -2.99 7.20
CA THR A 432 21.76 -4.38 7.71
C THR A 432 23.07 -5.09 7.37
N GLY A 433 23.30 -6.25 8.01
CA GLY A 433 24.37 -7.18 7.66
C GLY A 433 25.63 -7.03 8.51
N THR A 434 26.74 -7.58 8.00
CA THR A 434 27.99 -7.76 8.76
C THR A 434 28.55 -6.46 9.35
N GLY A 435 28.49 -5.35 8.60
CA GLY A 435 28.94 -4.04 9.11
C GLY A 435 28.16 -3.60 10.35
N VAL A 436 26.87 -3.91 10.40
CA VAL A 436 26.00 -3.56 11.53
C VAL A 436 26.20 -4.50 12.72
N TYR A 437 26.43 -5.79 12.49
CA TYR A 437 26.86 -6.71 13.57
C TYR A 437 28.14 -6.21 14.26
N ILE A 438 29.12 -5.77 13.45
CA ILE A 438 30.35 -5.21 13.97
C ILE A 438 30.08 -3.90 14.72
N LEU A 439 29.25 -3.01 14.19
CA LEU A 439 28.86 -1.77 14.88
C LEU A 439 28.19 -2.05 16.24
N GLN A 440 27.19 -2.94 16.29
CA GLN A 440 26.51 -3.32 17.52
C GLN A 440 27.49 -3.92 18.54
N GLY A 441 28.40 -4.78 18.08
CA GLY A 441 29.45 -5.36 18.91
C GLY A 441 30.42 -4.33 19.46
N LEU A 442 30.78 -3.32 18.66
CA LEU A 442 31.63 -2.22 19.12
C LEU A 442 30.91 -1.32 20.11
N LEU A 443 29.62 -1.06 19.92
CA LEU A 443 28.79 -0.33 20.89
C LEU A 443 28.75 -1.08 22.23
N TYR A 444 28.51 -2.39 22.19
CA TYR A 444 28.58 -3.30 23.35
C TYR A 444 29.93 -3.20 24.07
N CYS A 445 31.03 -3.31 23.31
CA CYS A 445 32.39 -3.15 23.81
C CYS A 445 32.70 -1.76 24.41
N ASN A 446 31.92 -0.75 24.05
CA ASN A 446 32.02 0.60 24.60
C ASN A 446 30.96 0.89 25.68
N GLY A 447 30.18 -0.12 26.09
CA GLY A 447 29.18 -0.02 27.16
C GLY A 447 27.85 0.59 26.72
N PHE A 448 27.54 0.61 25.43
CA PHE A 448 26.27 1.11 24.90
C PHE A 448 25.42 -0.04 24.38
N ASN A 449 24.24 -0.20 24.97
CA ASN A 449 23.32 -1.24 24.57
C ASN A 449 22.52 -0.80 23.34
N ALA A 450 22.75 -1.46 22.21
CA ALA A 450 22.01 -1.28 20.97
C ALA A 450 20.58 -1.88 21.02
N ASN A 451 20.16 -2.46 22.15
CA ASN A 451 18.91 -3.20 22.33
C ASN A 451 18.72 -4.28 21.25
N GLY A 452 19.82 -4.91 20.85
CA GLY A 452 19.87 -5.95 19.83
C GLY A 452 21.30 -6.24 19.37
N PHE A 453 21.56 -7.52 19.06
CA PHE A 453 22.75 -7.97 18.34
C PHE A 453 22.28 -8.86 17.18
N ASP A 454 21.69 -8.20 16.19
CA ASP A 454 20.91 -8.80 15.11
C ASP A 454 21.39 -8.36 13.72
N GLY A 455 22.41 -7.52 13.66
CA GLY A 455 22.92 -6.96 12.43
C GLY A 455 21.96 -6.00 11.75
N VAL A 456 21.02 -5.40 12.49
CA VAL A 456 20.06 -4.42 11.97
C VAL A 456 20.21 -3.06 12.65
N PHE A 457 20.34 -2.01 11.85
CA PHE A 457 20.43 -0.65 12.34
C PHE A 457 18.99 -0.14 12.56
N GLY A 458 18.38 -0.61 13.65
CA GLY A 458 17.06 -0.18 14.11
C GLY A 458 17.12 0.97 15.12
N VAL A 459 15.98 1.25 15.77
CA VAL A 459 15.83 2.33 16.76
C VAL A 459 16.80 2.19 17.93
N GLY A 460 17.03 0.97 18.42
CA GLY A 460 17.98 0.67 19.48
C GLY A 460 19.43 1.01 19.07
N THR A 461 19.88 0.52 17.92
CA THR A 461 21.20 0.84 17.36
C THR A 461 21.36 2.34 17.13
N LYS A 462 20.36 3.03 16.58
CA LYS A 462 20.40 4.49 16.40
C LYS A 462 20.55 5.24 17.73
N SER A 463 19.76 4.86 18.73
CA SER A 463 19.84 5.45 20.07
C SER A 463 21.23 5.24 20.68
N ALA A 464 21.78 4.04 20.61
CA ALA A 464 23.12 3.73 21.10
C ALA A 464 24.22 4.50 20.37
N VAL A 465 24.12 4.67 19.05
CA VAL A 465 25.05 5.50 18.27
C VAL A 465 24.97 6.96 18.73
N MET A 466 23.78 7.53 18.89
CA MET A 466 23.62 8.92 19.35
C MET A 466 24.19 9.12 20.76
N GLN A 467 23.94 8.20 21.69
CA GLN A 467 24.49 8.23 23.04
C GLN A 467 26.02 8.12 23.02
N TYR A 468 26.57 7.23 22.19
CA TYR A 468 28.01 7.10 22.01
C TYR A 468 28.64 8.38 21.46
N GLN A 469 28.06 8.94 20.40
CA GLN A 469 28.52 10.18 19.79
C GLN A 469 28.53 11.33 20.80
N ALA A 470 27.43 11.53 21.53
CA ALA A 470 27.33 12.54 22.57
C ALA A 470 28.42 12.37 23.65
N ARG A 471 28.62 11.14 24.16
CA ARG A 471 29.65 10.85 25.19
C ARG A 471 31.09 11.03 24.68
N LYS A 472 31.32 10.98 23.37
CA LYS A 472 32.65 11.14 22.75
C LYS A 472 32.88 12.52 22.14
N GLY A 473 31.94 13.46 22.32
CA GLY A 473 32.03 14.81 21.76
C GLY A 473 31.94 14.86 20.24
N LEU A 474 31.25 13.90 19.63
CA LEU A 474 30.92 13.89 18.20
C LEU A 474 29.53 14.49 17.97
N LEU A 475 29.23 14.89 16.73
CA LEU A 475 27.88 15.23 16.33
C LEU A 475 26.96 14.02 16.53
N ALA A 476 25.92 14.17 17.37
CA ALA A 476 24.98 13.10 17.71
C ALA A 476 23.86 12.97 16.66
N ASP A 477 24.23 12.69 15.41
CA ASP A 477 23.32 12.56 14.26
C ASP A 477 22.68 11.16 14.12
N GLY A 478 23.17 10.19 14.90
CA GLY A 478 22.70 8.81 14.83
C GLY A 478 23.17 8.06 13.58
N LEU A 479 24.18 8.58 12.89
CA LEU A 479 24.83 7.95 11.74
C LEU A 479 26.21 7.42 12.13
N ALA A 480 26.46 6.14 11.88
CA ALA A 480 27.77 5.53 12.07
C ALA A 480 28.66 5.78 10.84
N GLY A 481 29.13 7.02 10.72
CA GLY A 481 30.11 7.44 9.71
C GLY A 481 31.56 7.23 10.13
N ARG A 482 32.50 7.70 9.30
CA ARG A 482 33.97 7.55 9.47
C ARG A 482 34.46 7.87 10.88
N ASN A 483 34.04 9.01 11.42
CA ASN A 483 34.50 9.48 12.73
C ASN A 483 33.92 8.64 13.88
N THR A 484 32.65 8.22 13.76
CA THR A 484 32.00 7.34 14.75
C THR A 484 32.70 5.98 14.79
N ILE A 485 32.92 5.35 13.64
CA ILE A 485 33.57 4.03 13.56
C ILE A 485 35.03 4.09 14.03
N GLU A 486 35.79 5.11 13.61
CA GLU A 486 37.17 5.27 14.07
C GLU A 486 37.27 5.39 15.59
N LYS A 487 36.37 6.16 16.21
CA LYS A 487 36.36 6.35 17.66
C LYS A 487 35.96 5.07 18.40
N LEU A 488 35.04 4.27 17.84
CA LEU A 488 34.62 2.98 18.41
C LEU A 488 35.75 1.96 18.46
N MET A 489 36.67 2.03 17.49
CA MET A 489 37.77 1.07 17.29
C MET A 489 39.06 1.44 18.04
N LYS A 490 39.16 2.67 18.55
CA LYS A 490 40.31 3.16 19.34
C LYS A 490 39.98 3.06 20.82
#